data_AF-A0A841BD40-F1
#
_entry.id   AF-A0A841BD40-F1
#
_cell.length_a   1.000
_cell.length_b   1.000
_cell.length_c   1.000
_cell.angle_alpha   90.00
_cell.angle_beta   90.00
_cell.angle_gamma   90.00
#
_symmetry.space_group_name_H-M   'P 1'
#
loop_
_entity.id
_entity.type
_entity.pdbx_description
1 polymer ?
#
loop_
_entity_poly.entity_id
_entity_poly.type
_entity_poly.pdbx_seq_one_letter_code
_entity_poly.pdbx_strand_id
1 'polypeptide(L)'
;MRTARFIRATLDGNPRFRGATFTGTVSFGAATLTDAWFYGAQFQGDAWFGGATFTGTTRFDGARFAGTARFPEATFAGPAWFGRARFIGDARFLKATFVGDAEFDGATFAEDARFGEAMFIGAAEFGGVTFSRGATFTGATFAGPASFDQTTISHTVSFNQATFVGGLPVINPRLAEKTQFADVILTAPSPGDGGLVVDRPGKRAAVDGRTVQRN
;
A
#
# COMPACT_ATOMS: atom_id res chain seq x y z
N MET A 1 1.01 -13.17 -28.67
CA MET A 1 1.74 -12.69 -27.47
C MET A 1 1.79 -13.83 -26.46
N ARG A 2 2.94 -14.14 -25.86
CA ARG A 2 3.04 -15.22 -24.86
C ARG A 2 2.63 -14.69 -23.49
N THR A 3 1.69 -15.36 -22.84
CA THR A 3 1.21 -15.02 -21.49
C THR A 3 1.67 -16.11 -20.53
N ALA A 4 2.36 -15.73 -19.45
CA ALA A 4 2.62 -16.65 -18.34
C ALA A 4 1.40 -16.65 -17.39
N ARG A 5 0.84 -17.82 -17.08
CA ARG A 5 -0.39 -17.95 -16.29
C ARG A 5 -0.18 -18.93 -15.14
N PHE A 6 -0.27 -18.40 -13.93
CA PHE A 6 -0.28 -19.09 -12.64
C PHE A 6 -1.61 -18.81 -11.96
N ILE A 7 -2.72 -19.10 -12.64
CA ILE A 7 -4.06 -18.75 -12.16
C ILE A 7 -4.57 -19.85 -11.23
N ARG A 8 -5.01 -19.49 -10.02
CA ARG A 8 -5.40 -20.45 -8.96
C ARG A 8 -4.31 -21.49 -8.66
N ALA A 9 -3.06 -21.14 -8.94
CA ALA A 9 -1.92 -22.00 -8.69
C ALA A 9 -1.47 -21.86 -7.22
N THR A 10 -0.97 -22.94 -6.64
CA THR A 10 -0.22 -22.89 -5.40
C THR A 10 1.27 -22.94 -5.73
N LEU A 11 2.01 -21.92 -5.33
CA LEU A 11 3.46 -21.84 -5.45
C LEU A 11 4.03 -21.85 -4.03
N ASP A 12 4.35 -23.03 -3.55
CA ASP A 12 5.05 -23.26 -2.29
C ASP A 12 6.57 -23.28 -2.51
N GLY A 13 7.32 -23.50 -1.43
CA GLY A 13 8.78 -23.65 -1.51
C GLY A 13 9.54 -22.39 -1.91
N ASN A 14 9.00 -21.20 -1.60
CA ASN A 14 9.66 -19.91 -1.83
C ASN A 14 9.93 -19.63 -3.32
N PRO A 15 8.88 -19.33 -4.12
CA PRO A 15 9.01 -19.17 -5.56
C PRO A 15 9.88 -17.96 -5.89
N ARG A 16 11.01 -18.22 -6.56
CA ARG A 16 12.04 -17.22 -6.85
C ARG A 16 11.92 -16.68 -8.27
N PHE A 17 11.48 -15.43 -8.37
CA PHE A 17 11.42 -14.63 -9.59
C PHE A 17 12.41 -13.44 -9.54
N ARG A 18 13.46 -13.54 -8.73
CA ARG A 18 14.47 -12.48 -8.57
C ARG A 18 15.12 -12.15 -9.92
N GLY A 19 15.03 -10.88 -10.32
CA GLY A 19 15.55 -10.40 -11.60
C GLY A 19 14.87 -10.99 -12.84
N ALA A 20 13.78 -11.75 -12.67
CA ALA A 20 13.06 -12.35 -13.77
C ALA A 20 12.48 -11.27 -14.69
N THR A 21 12.44 -11.54 -15.99
CA THR A 21 11.82 -10.65 -16.97
C THR A 21 10.61 -11.32 -17.61
N PHE A 22 9.44 -10.73 -17.41
CA PHE A 22 8.19 -11.10 -18.05
C PHE A 22 7.95 -10.16 -19.23
N THR A 23 8.21 -10.63 -20.45
CA THR A 23 8.14 -9.80 -21.67
C THR A 23 6.71 -9.56 -22.16
N GLY A 24 5.79 -10.48 -21.84
CA GLY A 24 4.36 -10.33 -22.08
C GLY A 24 3.57 -10.20 -20.78
N THR A 25 2.25 -10.17 -20.89
CA THR A 25 1.36 -10.21 -19.72
C THR A 25 1.65 -11.44 -18.86
N VAL A 26 1.69 -11.27 -17.54
CA VAL A 26 1.75 -12.37 -16.57
C VAL A 26 0.57 -12.28 -15.60
N SER A 27 0.02 -13.44 -15.24
CA SER A 27 -1.08 -13.53 -14.28
C SER A 27 -0.78 -14.56 -13.19
N PHE A 28 -0.86 -14.11 -11.94
CA PHE A 28 -0.91 -14.86 -10.70
C PHE A 28 -2.32 -14.75 -10.07
N GLY A 29 -3.36 -14.57 -10.89
CA GLY A 29 -4.71 -14.31 -10.39
C GLY A 29 -5.24 -15.46 -9.53
N ALA A 30 -5.75 -15.14 -8.34
CA ALA A 30 -6.21 -16.11 -7.35
C ALA A 30 -5.16 -17.17 -6.96
N ALA A 31 -3.87 -16.92 -7.19
CA ALA A 31 -2.80 -17.82 -6.80
C ALA A 31 -2.51 -17.73 -5.30
N THR A 32 -2.04 -18.82 -4.72
CA THR A 32 -1.47 -18.82 -3.37
C THR A 32 0.04 -18.91 -3.48
N LEU A 33 0.78 -17.96 -2.90
CA LEU A 33 2.24 -17.95 -2.93
C LEU A 33 2.82 -17.83 -1.52
N THR A 34 3.69 -18.77 -1.14
CA THR A 34 4.40 -18.74 0.14
C THR A 34 5.81 -18.23 -0.07
N ASP A 35 6.20 -17.17 0.62
CA ASP A 35 7.53 -16.54 0.52
C ASP A 35 7.93 -16.15 -0.92
N ALA A 36 7.12 -15.32 -1.59
CA ALA A 36 7.29 -15.02 -3.02
C ALA A 36 8.31 -13.90 -3.29
N TRP A 37 9.34 -14.19 -4.07
CA TRP A 37 10.48 -13.28 -4.28
C TRP A 37 10.54 -12.74 -5.72
N PHE A 38 10.05 -11.52 -5.92
CA PHE A 38 10.09 -10.75 -7.17
C PHE A 38 11.13 -9.61 -7.14
N TYR A 39 12.12 -9.67 -6.25
CA TYR A 39 13.18 -8.66 -6.14
C TYR A 39 13.78 -8.31 -7.50
N GLY A 40 13.73 -7.03 -7.90
CA GLY A 40 14.28 -6.55 -9.17
C GLY A 40 13.65 -7.16 -10.43
N ALA A 41 12.50 -7.83 -10.32
CA ALA A 41 11.81 -8.40 -11.46
C ALA A 41 11.31 -7.30 -12.41
N GLN A 42 11.26 -7.61 -13.70
CA GLN A 42 10.81 -6.71 -14.76
C GLN A 42 9.53 -7.25 -15.39
N PHE A 43 8.43 -6.54 -15.21
CA PHE A 43 7.14 -6.81 -15.83
C PHE A 43 6.96 -5.83 -17.00
N GLN A 44 7.28 -6.28 -18.21
CA GLN A 44 7.22 -5.43 -19.41
C GLN A 44 5.79 -5.26 -19.93
N GLY A 45 4.97 -6.31 -19.79
CA GLY A 45 3.52 -6.25 -19.99
C GLY A 45 2.76 -6.07 -18.69
N ASP A 46 1.43 -6.18 -18.76
CA ASP A 46 0.56 -6.14 -17.57
C ASP A 46 0.88 -7.29 -16.60
N ALA A 47 0.88 -6.98 -15.30
CA ALA A 47 1.07 -7.94 -14.23
C ALA A 47 -0.19 -8.03 -13.36
N TRP A 48 -0.83 -9.20 -13.36
CA TRP A 48 -2.07 -9.45 -12.64
C TRP A 48 -1.85 -10.33 -11.41
N PHE A 49 -2.17 -9.83 -10.23
CA PHE A 49 -2.16 -10.50 -8.93
C PHE A 49 -3.53 -10.43 -8.24
N GLY A 50 -4.60 -10.15 -9.00
CA GLY A 50 -5.93 -9.98 -8.43
C GLY A 50 -6.43 -11.25 -7.74
N GLY A 51 -6.91 -11.10 -6.51
CA GLY A 51 -7.35 -12.19 -5.63
C GLY A 51 -6.23 -13.12 -5.15
N ALA A 52 -4.95 -12.80 -5.42
CA ALA A 52 -3.84 -13.65 -4.99
C ALA A 52 -3.66 -13.56 -3.47
N THR A 53 -3.29 -14.69 -2.85
CA THR A 53 -2.97 -14.79 -1.44
C THR A 53 -1.49 -15.05 -1.25
N PHE A 54 -0.79 -14.11 -0.65
CA PHE A 54 0.60 -14.25 -0.25
C PHE A 54 0.67 -14.63 1.23
N THR A 55 1.00 -15.89 1.51
CA THR A 55 0.91 -16.46 2.87
C THR A 55 2.16 -16.19 3.72
N GLY A 56 3.29 -15.85 3.08
CA GLY A 56 4.56 -15.54 3.73
C GLY A 56 5.12 -14.18 3.32
N THR A 57 6.43 -13.97 3.50
CA THR A 57 7.08 -12.70 3.14
C THR A 57 7.11 -12.53 1.63
N THR A 58 6.57 -11.42 1.14
CA THR A 58 6.55 -11.10 -0.29
C THR A 58 7.46 -9.94 -0.60
N ARG A 59 8.30 -10.09 -1.63
CA ARG A 59 9.28 -9.06 -2.01
C ARG A 59 9.12 -8.64 -3.46
N PHE A 60 8.79 -7.38 -3.66
CA PHE A 60 8.81 -6.63 -4.92
C PHE A 60 9.87 -5.52 -4.90
N ASP A 61 10.81 -5.54 -3.95
CA ASP A 61 11.83 -4.50 -3.83
C ASP A 61 12.57 -4.28 -5.16
N GLY A 62 12.64 -3.03 -5.60
CA GLY A 62 13.27 -2.64 -6.87
C GLY A 62 12.63 -3.23 -8.13
N ALA A 63 11.49 -3.92 -8.02
CA ALA A 63 10.77 -4.44 -9.19
C ALA A 63 10.29 -3.30 -10.09
N ARG A 64 10.23 -3.55 -11.40
CA ARG A 64 9.80 -2.59 -12.41
C ARG A 64 8.55 -3.10 -13.11
N PHE A 65 7.46 -2.37 -12.98
CA PHE A 65 6.20 -2.61 -13.68
C PHE A 65 6.04 -1.60 -14.81
N ALA A 66 6.38 -2.00 -16.04
CA ALA A 66 6.24 -1.15 -17.22
C ALA A 66 4.78 -1.09 -17.69
N GLY A 67 4.08 -2.23 -17.66
CA GLY A 67 2.64 -2.31 -17.85
C GLY A 67 1.85 -1.99 -16.57
N THR A 68 0.54 -2.20 -16.61
CA THR A 68 -0.32 -1.99 -15.44
C THR A 68 -0.08 -3.10 -14.42
N ALA A 69 0.14 -2.72 -13.16
CA ALA A 69 0.25 -3.65 -12.03
C ALA A 69 -1.09 -3.70 -11.27
N ARG A 70 -1.71 -4.88 -11.19
CA ARG A 70 -3.04 -5.07 -10.60
C ARG A 70 -2.99 -6.06 -9.45
N PHE A 71 -3.31 -5.59 -8.25
CA PHE A 71 -3.46 -6.35 -7.02
C PHE A 71 -4.87 -6.22 -6.41
N PRO A 72 -5.98 -6.18 -7.21
CA PRO A 72 -7.29 -6.02 -6.62
C PRO A 72 -7.62 -7.22 -5.73
N GLU A 73 -8.11 -6.99 -4.53
CA GLU A 73 -8.49 -8.05 -3.58
C GLU A 73 -7.34 -9.02 -3.24
N ALA A 74 -6.08 -8.63 -3.49
CA ALA A 74 -4.92 -9.41 -3.08
C ALA A 74 -4.75 -9.37 -1.56
N THR A 75 -4.38 -10.50 -0.95
CA THR A 75 -4.12 -10.58 0.48
C THR A 75 -2.65 -10.86 0.75
N PHE A 76 -2.00 -10.01 1.53
CA PHE A 76 -0.64 -10.19 2.01
C PHE A 76 -0.67 -10.54 3.49
N ALA A 77 -0.60 -11.84 3.80
CA ALA A 77 -0.66 -12.35 5.17
C ALA A 77 0.64 -12.05 5.95
N GLY A 78 1.79 -12.16 5.27
CA GLY A 78 3.09 -11.74 5.79
C GLY A 78 3.51 -10.35 5.31
N PRO A 79 4.71 -9.87 5.71
CA PRO A 79 5.24 -8.60 5.25
C PRO A 79 5.35 -8.52 3.72
N ALA A 80 4.96 -7.39 3.15
CA ALA A 80 4.94 -7.12 1.72
C ALA A 80 5.83 -5.92 1.39
N TRP A 81 6.97 -6.19 0.78
CA TRP A 81 8.01 -5.19 0.56
C TRP A 81 8.00 -4.72 -0.89
N PHE A 82 7.68 -3.46 -1.11
CA PHE A 82 7.67 -2.77 -2.40
C PHE A 82 8.73 -1.65 -2.42
N GLY A 83 9.70 -1.69 -1.51
CA GLY A 83 10.74 -0.68 -1.36
C GLY A 83 11.44 -0.39 -2.69
N ARG A 84 11.50 0.88 -3.07
CA ARG A 84 12.10 1.36 -4.34
C ARG A 84 11.53 0.71 -5.61
N ALA A 85 10.37 0.06 -5.54
CA ALA A 85 9.68 -0.45 -6.73
C ALA A 85 9.28 0.72 -7.65
N ARG A 86 9.23 0.44 -8.95
CA ARG A 86 8.91 1.43 -9.99
C ARG A 86 7.68 0.99 -10.76
N PHE A 87 6.56 1.65 -10.49
CA PHE A 87 5.31 1.50 -11.22
C PHE A 87 5.24 2.58 -12.29
N ILE A 88 5.51 2.17 -13.54
CA ILE A 88 5.51 3.10 -14.68
C ILE A 88 4.13 3.17 -15.29
N GLY A 89 3.44 2.04 -15.40
CA GLY A 89 2.01 2.02 -15.64
C GLY A 89 1.21 2.22 -14.35
N ASP A 90 -0.11 2.24 -14.48
CA ASP A 90 -1.05 2.29 -13.35
C ASP A 90 -0.73 1.21 -12.30
N ALA A 91 -0.83 1.56 -11.02
CA ALA A 91 -0.75 0.62 -9.91
C ALA A 91 -2.09 0.58 -9.16
N ARG A 92 -2.68 -0.62 -9.06
CA ARG A 92 -4.04 -0.79 -8.52
C ARG A 92 -4.06 -1.83 -7.41
N PHE A 93 -4.29 -1.39 -6.18
CA PHE A 93 -4.42 -2.16 -4.95
C PHE A 93 -5.83 -2.06 -4.36
N LEU A 94 -6.85 -1.88 -5.21
CA LEU A 94 -8.25 -1.76 -4.79
C LEU A 94 -8.65 -2.96 -3.93
N LYS A 95 -9.14 -2.72 -2.70
CA LYS A 95 -9.53 -3.78 -1.75
C LYS A 95 -8.42 -4.76 -1.39
N ALA A 96 -7.15 -4.42 -1.64
CA ALA A 96 -6.03 -5.24 -1.18
C ALA A 96 -5.97 -5.20 0.34
N THR A 97 -5.62 -6.33 0.96
CA THR A 97 -5.48 -6.46 2.41
C THR A 97 -4.04 -6.78 2.76
N PHE A 98 -3.42 -5.92 3.56
CA PHE A 98 -2.08 -6.09 4.10
C PHE A 98 -2.20 -6.42 5.58
N VAL A 99 -2.12 -7.71 5.90
CA VAL A 99 -2.17 -8.20 7.29
C VAL A 99 -0.83 -7.94 7.96
N GLY A 100 0.26 -8.33 7.30
CA GLY A 100 1.61 -7.92 7.68
C GLY A 100 1.94 -6.51 7.20
N ASP A 101 3.12 -6.03 7.57
CA ASP A 101 3.59 -4.69 7.20
C ASP A 101 3.68 -4.52 5.69
N ALA A 102 3.26 -3.36 5.20
CA ALA A 102 3.31 -2.94 3.82
C ALA A 102 4.31 -1.80 3.65
N GLU A 103 5.47 -2.09 3.07
CA GLU A 103 6.55 -1.12 2.91
C GLU A 103 6.66 -0.68 1.45
N PHE A 104 6.35 0.59 1.17
CA PHE A 104 6.48 1.22 -0.14
C PHE A 104 7.63 2.23 -0.18
N ASP A 105 8.49 2.27 0.83
CA ASP A 105 9.51 3.32 0.98
C ASP A 105 10.36 3.54 -0.27
N GLY A 106 10.44 4.80 -0.69
CA GLY A 106 11.16 5.22 -1.89
C GLY A 106 10.60 4.68 -3.21
N ALA A 107 9.43 4.04 -3.22
CA ALA A 107 8.78 3.61 -4.45
C ALA A 107 8.38 4.82 -5.32
N THR A 108 8.29 4.59 -6.62
CA THR A 108 7.86 5.61 -7.59
C THR A 108 6.64 5.11 -8.35
N PHE A 109 5.59 5.91 -8.34
CA PHE A 109 4.40 5.75 -9.16
C PHE A 109 4.39 6.86 -10.21
N ALA A 110 4.62 6.50 -11.48
CA ALA A 110 4.66 7.45 -12.58
C ALA A 110 3.25 7.84 -13.05
N GLU A 111 2.32 6.89 -12.99
CA GLU A 111 0.90 7.07 -13.29
C GLU A 111 0.05 7.00 -12.01
N ASP A 112 -1.27 6.78 -12.13
CA ASP A 112 -2.16 6.75 -10.96
C ASP A 112 -1.85 5.56 -10.02
N ALA A 113 -1.77 5.85 -8.72
CA ALA A 113 -1.70 4.84 -7.67
C ALA A 113 -3.04 4.75 -6.92
N ARG A 114 -3.70 3.59 -6.96
CA ARG A 114 -5.07 3.42 -6.43
C ARG A 114 -5.09 2.37 -5.33
N PHE A 115 -5.31 2.81 -4.10
CA PHE A 115 -5.45 2.00 -2.88
C PHE A 115 -6.86 2.14 -2.29
N GLY A 116 -7.86 2.44 -3.11
CA GLY A 116 -9.24 2.57 -2.65
C GLY A 116 -9.72 1.31 -1.92
N GLU A 117 -10.43 1.48 -0.81
CA GLU A 117 -10.93 0.39 0.04
C GLU A 117 -9.86 -0.62 0.50
N ALA A 118 -8.56 -0.29 0.38
CA ALA A 118 -7.49 -1.17 0.85
C ALA A 118 -7.46 -1.16 2.39
N MET A 119 -7.06 -2.29 2.97
CA MET A 119 -6.96 -2.46 4.41
C MET A 119 -5.51 -2.72 4.81
N PHE A 120 -4.93 -1.82 5.59
CA PHE A 120 -3.60 -1.95 6.17
C PHE A 120 -3.74 -2.28 7.65
N ILE A 121 -3.62 -3.57 7.99
CA ILE A 121 -3.65 -4.04 9.38
C ILE A 121 -2.28 -3.87 10.02
N GLY A 122 -1.22 -4.29 9.31
CA GLY A 122 0.16 -3.99 9.70
C GLY A 122 0.53 -2.54 9.45
N ALA A 123 1.79 -2.18 9.73
CA ALA A 123 2.29 -0.84 9.45
C ALA A 123 2.28 -0.57 7.93
N ALA A 124 1.94 0.67 7.56
CA ALA A 124 1.88 1.12 6.18
C ALA A 124 2.87 2.27 5.96
N GLU A 125 4.02 1.94 5.38
CA GLU A 125 5.13 2.87 5.22
C GLU A 125 5.19 3.35 3.76
N PHE A 126 4.99 4.64 3.55
CA PHE A 126 5.11 5.35 2.26
C PHE A 126 6.19 6.43 2.33
N GLY A 127 7.21 6.23 3.16
CA GLY A 127 8.32 7.15 3.37
C GLY A 127 9.08 7.44 2.07
N GLY A 128 9.22 8.71 1.70
CA GLY A 128 9.98 9.10 0.50
C GLY A 128 9.36 8.63 -0.82
N VAL A 129 8.10 8.19 -0.83
CA VAL A 129 7.41 7.77 -2.05
C VAL A 129 7.23 8.95 -3.00
N THR A 130 7.32 8.71 -4.30
CA THR A 130 6.99 9.71 -5.32
C THR A 130 5.71 9.31 -6.06
N PHE A 131 4.66 10.13 -5.94
CA PHE A 131 3.46 10.06 -6.78
C PHE A 131 3.53 11.16 -7.84
N SER A 132 3.89 10.79 -9.08
CA SER A 132 4.13 11.73 -10.18
C SER A 132 2.82 12.26 -10.79
N ARG A 133 1.73 11.54 -10.59
CA ARG A 133 0.36 12.02 -10.83
C ARG A 133 -0.33 12.25 -9.49
N GLY A 134 -1.33 11.45 -9.16
CA GLY A 134 -2.02 11.44 -7.87
C GLY A 134 -2.11 10.05 -7.28
N ALA A 135 -2.56 9.98 -6.03
CA ALA A 135 -2.84 8.74 -5.33
C ALA A 135 -4.20 8.79 -4.64
N THR A 136 -4.94 7.68 -4.65
CA THR A 136 -6.21 7.58 -3.95
C THR A 136 -6.19 6.47 -2.92
N PHE A 137 -6.58 6.81 -1.71
CA PHE A 137 -6.81 5.93 -0.56
C PHE A 137 -8.28 6.05 -0.12
N THR A 138 -9.17 6.30 -1.08
CA THR A 138 -10.60 6.55 -0.79
C THR A 138 -11.22 5.33 -0.12
N GLY A 139 -11.81 5.50 1.06
CA GLY A 139 -12.38 4.40 1.83
C GLY A 139 -11.36 3.40 2.38
N ALA A 140 -10.06 3.69 2.31
CA ALA A 140 -9.03 2.81 2.86
C ALA A 140 -9.03 2.83 4.40
N THR A 141 -8.66 1.72 5.01
CA THR A 141 -8.54 1.59 6.47
C THR A 141 -7.09 1.34 6.84
N PHE A 142 -6.55 2.20 7.70
CA PHE A 142 -5.25 2.04 8.34
C PHE A 142 -5.49 1.67 9.80
N ALA A 143 -5.46 0.38 10.09
CA ALA A 143 -5.55 -0.13 11.45
C ALA A 143 -4.19 -0.15 12.16
N GLY A 144 -3.11 -0.36 11.41
CA GLY A 144 -1.74 -0.15 11.86
C GLY A 144 -1.26 1.30 11.67
N PRO A 145 -0.06 1.64 12.20
CA PRO A 145 0.57 2.94 11.97
C PRO A 145 0.75 3.20 10.48
N ALA A 146 0.55 4.46 10.07
CA ALA A 146 0.72 4.88 8.68
C ALA A 146 1.63 6.11 8.59
N SER A 147 2.62 6.05 7.70
CA SER A 147 3.58 7.12 7.46
C SER A 147 3.66 7.46 5.99
N PHE A 148 3.63 8.75 5.69
CA PHE A 148 3.85 9.34 4.37
C PHE A 148 4.91 10.45 4.47
N ASP A 149 5.84 10.34 5.43
CA ASP A 149 6.91 11.32 5.56
C ASP A 149 7.77 11.37 4.30
N GLN A 150 8.34 12.53 3.98
CA GLN A 150 9.18 12.77 2.80
C GLN A 150 8.54 12.41 1.43
N THR A 151 7.26 12.03 1.39
CA THR A 151 6.51 11.80 0.15
C THR A 151 6.53 13.03 -0.76
N THR A 152 6.87 12.81 -2.03
CA THR A 152 6.84 13.82 -3.09
C THR A 152 5.63 13.63 -3.98
N ILE A 153 4.89 14.71 -4.22
CA ILE A 153 3.66 14.67 -5.02
C ILE A 153 3.59 15.80 -6.04
N SER A 154 3.20 15.45 -7.26
CA SER A 154 2.96 16.43 -8.31
C SER A 154 1.51 16.94 -8.29
N HIS A 155 0.53 16.05 -8.08
CA HIS A 155 -0.90 16.37 -7.96
C HIS A 155 -1.44 16.01 -6.58
N THR A 156 -2.73 15.66 -6.50
CA THR A 156 -3.48 15.45 -5.27
C THR A 156 -3.33 14.03 -4.72
N VAL A 157 -3.32 13.91 -3.39
CA VAL A 157 -3.57 12.65 -2.69
C VAL A 157 -4.93 12.73 -2.01
N SER A 158 -5.76 11.69 -2.14
CA SER A 158 -7.08 11.68 -1.50
C SER A 158 -7.17 10.56 -0.47
N PHE A 159 -7.49 10.91 0.77
CA PHE A 159 -7.89 10.00 1.84
C PHE A 159 -9.39 10.13 2.12
N ASN A 160 -10.19 10.54 1.15
CA ASN A 160 -11.62 10.73 1.39
C ASN A 160 -12.25 9.43 1.91
N GLN A 161 -13.08 9.50 2.95
CA GLN A 161 -13.72 8.36 3.59
C GLN A 161 -12.74 7.34 4.21
N ALA A 162 -11.44 7.68 4.32
CA ALA A 162 -10.47 6.80 4.95
C ALA A 162 -10.67 6.75 6.47
N THR A 163 -10.31 5.62 7.06
CA THR A 163 -10.31 5.41 8.51
C THR A 163 -8.87 5.25 8.99
N PHE A 164 -8.49 5.98 10.04
CA PHE A 164 -7.23 5.78 10.75
C PHE A 164 -7.49 5.41 12.20
N VAL A 165 -7.00 4.24 12.60
CA VAL A 165 -7.04 3.75 13.97
C VAL A 165 -5.77 4.20 14.68
N GLY A 166 -5.90 4.74 15.91
CA GLY A 166 -4.74 5.14 16.69
C GLY A 166 -4.24 6.57 16.44
N GLY A 167 -4.78 7.26 15.44
CA GLY A 167 -4.48 8.67 15.16
C GLY A 167 -4.25 8.97 13.69
N LEU A 168 -3.94 10.23 13.37
CA LEU A 168 -3.61 10.64 12.01
C LEU A 168 -2.29 10.02 11.53
N PRO A 169 -2.14 9.80 10.21
CA PRO A 169 -0.86 9.36 9.66
C PRO A 169 0.21 10.43 9.85
N VAL A 170 1.47 10.00 9.91
CA VAL A 170 2.60 10.93 9.81
C VAL A 170 2.64 11.45 8.38
N ILE A 171 2.46 12.76 8.18
CA ILE A 171 2.49 13.38 6.86
C ILE A 171 3.48 14.55 6.86
N ASN A 172 4.24 14.70 5.78
CA ASN A 172 5.06 15.89 5.62
C ASN A 172 4.18 17.12 5.27
N PRO A 173 4.61 18.36 5.59
CA PRO A 173 3.80 19.55 5.37
C PRO A 173 3.42 19.81 3.90
N ARG A 174 4.29 19.48 2.95
CA ARG A 174 4.04 19.67 1.50
C ARG A 174 2.96 18.73 0.98
N LEU A 175 2.90 17.53 1.54
CA LEU A 175 1.82 16.58 1.26
C LEU A 175 0.50 17.12 1.79
N ALA A 176 0.47 17.65 3.02
CA ALA A 176 -0.74 18.13 3.66
C ALA A 176 -1.52 19.17 2.82
N GLU A 177 -0.82 20.09 2.13
CA GLU A 177 -1.44 21.14 1.30
C GLU A 177 -2.20 20.62 0.07
N LYS A 178 -1.81 19.45 -0.43
CA LYS A 178 -2.40 18.83 -1.62
C LYS A 178 -3.17 17.55 -1.27
N THR A 179 -3.51 17.37 0.00
CA THR A 179 -4.22 16.19 0.47
C THR A 179 -5.67 16.49 0.77
N GLN A 180 -6.56 15.64 0.28
CA GLN A 180 -8.00 15.69 0.57
C GLN A 180 -8.33 14.71 1.72
N PHE A 181 -9.09 15.17 2.70
CA PHE A 181 -9.50 14.40 3.88
C PHE A 181 -11.03 14.43 4.10
N ALA A 182 -11.82 14.51 3.03
CA ALA A 182 -13.28 14.57 3.19
C ALA A 182 -13.81 13.29 3.87
N ASP A 183 -14.65 13.44 4.89
CA ASP A 183 -15.27 12.32 5.61
C ASP A 183 -14.27 11.31 6.22
N VAL A 184 -13.09 11.77 6.63
CA VAL A 184 -12.11 10.92 7.33
C VAL A 184 -12.57 10.60 8.75
N ILE A 185 -12.43 9.33 9.11
CA ILE A 185 -12.77 8.79 10.42
C ILE A 185 -11.48 8.54 11.21
N LEU A 186 -11.41 9.06 12.43
CA LEU A 186 -10.36 8.73 13.39
C LEU A 186 -10.96 7.90 14.52
N THR A 187 -10.39 6.74 14.80
CA THR A 187 -10.83 5.88 15.89
C THR A 187 -9.71 5.68 16.91
N ALA A 188 -10.09 5.51 18.17
CA ALA A 188 -9.14 5.13 19.21
C ALA A 188 -8.60 3.71 18.92
N PRO A 189 -7.33 3.42 19.28
CA PRO A 189 -6.84 2.05 19.21
C PRO A 189 -7.63 1.18 20.18
N SER A 190 -7.85 -0.08 19.81
CA SER A 190 -8.56 -1.03 20.67
C SER A 190 -7.83 -1.15 22.02
N PRO A 191 -8.52 -1.02 23.17
CA PRO A 191 -7.89 -1.25 24.47
C PRO A 191 -7.43 -2.72 24.56
N GLY A 192 -6.12 -2.95 24.43
CA GLY A 192 -5.52 -4.29 24.39
C GLY A 192 -4.19 -4.36 23.63
N ASP A 193 -3.94 -3.41 22.73
CA ASP A 193 -2.69 -3.33 21.97
C ASP A 193 -1.63 -2.58 22.82
N GLY A 194 -0.77 -3.34 23.51
CA GLY A 194 0.14 -2.89 24.57
C GLY A 194 1.26 -1.92 24.20
N GLY A 195 0.93 -0.70 23.77
CA GLY A 195 1.85 0.42 23.64
C GLY A 195 1.86 1.29 24.91
N LEU A 196 3.02 1.42 25.55
CA LEU A 196 3.26 2.29 26.70
C LEU A 196 2.79 3.73 26.44
N VAL A 197 1.81 4.19 27.21
CA VAL A 197 1.44 5.61 27.29
C VAL A 197 2.53 6.32 28.10
N VAL A 198 3.41 7.05 27.42
CA VAL A 198 4.27 8.03 28.09
C VAL A 198 3.42 9.26 28.37
N ASP A 199 2.90 9.34 29.59
CA ASP A 199 2.29 10.57 30.11
C ASP A 199 3.40 11.61 30.30
N ARG A 200 3.35 12.69 29.49
CA ARG A 200 3.97 13.96 29.87
C ARG A 200 2.96 15.09 29.72
N PRO A 201 2.91 16.00 30.70
CA PRO A 201 1.80 16.90 30.89
C PRO A 201 1.89 18.11 29.95
N GLY A 202 0.72 18.54 29.47
CA GLY A 202 0.54 19.90 28.96
C GLY A 202 0.45 20.02 27.45
N LYS A 203 -0.69 19.60 26.88
CA LYS A 203 -1.49 20.41 25.94
C LYS A 203 -2.83 19.73 25.73
N ARG A 204 -3.89 20.39 26.19
CA ARG A 204 -5.28 19.94 26.07
C ARG A 204 -5.64 19.86 24.58
N ALA A 205 -5.96 18.68 24.09
CA ALA A 205 -6.83 18.51 22.94
C ALA A 205 -8.18 18.05 23.47
N ALA A 206 -9.24 18.80 23.13
CA ALA A 206 -10.60 18.47 23.52
C ALA A 206 -11.03 17.16 22.84
N VAL A 207 -11.35 16.15 23.64
CA VAL A 207 -12.04 14.94 23.20
C VAL A 207 -13.53 15.24 23.30
N ASP A 208 -14.16 15.59 22.17
CA ASP A 208 -15.52 15.13 21.85
C ASP A 208 -15.95 15.53 20.43
N GLY A 209 -16.05 14.54 19.55
CA GLY A 209 -17.13 14.40 18.57
C GLY A 209 -17.48 15.55 17.62
N ARG A 210 -16.53 16.30 17.04
CA ARG A 210 -16.86 17.24 15.94
C ARG A 210 -15.91 17.12 14.76
N THR A 211 -16.53 16.86 13.62
CA THR A 211 -16.03 16.90 12.25
C THR A 211 -14.94 17.94 12.04
N VAL A 212 -13.77 17.50 11.57
CA VAL A 212 -12.76 18.43 11.03
C VAL A 212 -13.23 18.82 9.63
N GLN A 213 -14.05 19.86 9.52
CA GLN A 213 -14.11 20.64 8.29
C GLN A 213 -13.11 21.79 8.40
N ARG A 214 -12.23 21.91 7.41
CA ARG A 214 -11.40 23.11 7.24
C ARG A 214 -11.87 23.85 5.99
N ASN A 215 -11.96 25.17 6.16
CA ASN A 215 -12.25 26.20 5.17
C ASN A 215 -11.46 26.03 3.87
#